data_AF-A0A3D4DFT2-F1
#
_entry.id   AF-A0A3D4DFT2-F1
#
_cell.length_a   1.000
_cell.length_b   1.000
_cell.length_c   1.000
_cell.angle_alpha   90.00
_cell.angle_beta   90.00
_cell.angle_gamma   90.00
#
_symmetry.space_group_name_H-M   'P 1'
#
loop_
_entity.id
_entity.type
_entity.pdbx_description
1 polymer ?
#
loop_
_entity_poly.entity_id
_entity_poly.type
_entity_poly.pdbx_seq_one_letter_code
_entity_poly.pdbx_strand_id
1 'polypeptide(L)'
;MRIQDLAIIFIIIILPISIVLGAYTQMQISTISLQTEYDMKLIAATSDAIKAFQINTANSSTSDIANSKIRDIEASVSTFKASIKSVFGMNGYSEDEMNEYIPALVYTMYDGFYIYSRFNNQNYLYEVDENGNVTNNPLDKNGENVFGLKPYISYSVKYNPNSDLDIVITYSLDNYISIKGMVKVDGEKQYWDKSGYLIDGIKKDASGKITYNGVEIDKNVVLSEDLPAIGSLEKGTYKYVRYNGTKYYLDERNARVIYFLNGNLMEINPTSDYDKYKDMIEKGESLSEELPQIGTLARGNYKYIVYNGTKYYLDERNTRIIYFLNGNLMEIKPKLDENIESSYKKYENMIENGESAYKFYDEANKFTQSVKNVLANLTNKDAQDFIINSNGETIQTTVFSDETEYKIFDFNSDSSKPEKNIECRSSNFNQHRLAVIKNKIRTNLAIAITNFNSAYNIEFQMPELTEEDWAKAMNNISLISFIQGIDIGGKTYNGYTIINNSESKEVVREENIYILGNDGFYHRIGDKYLLEANNIGGNSEYNSNVNASGRLNLDFNKQRAYTEDGSTVYYYPISKYYASYNSIVNQNYWDKDYDNYNDIYAYVATKNVNLRKAFYMALGRERYGMYKSN
;
A
#
# COMPACT_ATOMS: atom_id res chain seq x y z
N MET A 1 1.19 -25.38 75.41
CA MET A 1 0.28 -26.19 74.58
C MET A 1 0.93 -27.52 74.26
N ARG A 2 0.17 -28.62 74.23
CA ARG A 2 0.70 -29.89 73.73
C ARG A 2 0.84 -29.78 72.21
N ILE A 3 1.79 -30.52 71.61
CA ILE A 3 2.07 -30.43 70.17
C ILE A 3 0.83 -30.75 69.29
N GLN A 4 -0.08 -31.56 69.83
CA GLN A 4 -1.36 -31.92 69.20
C GLN A 4 -2.32 -30.74 69.09
N ASP A 5 -2.40 -29.87 70.10
CA ASP A 5 -3.27 -28.69 70.09
C ASP A 5 -2.81 -27.67 69.05
N LEU A 6 -1.49 -27.56 68.86
CA LEU A 6 -0.86 -26.68 67.88
C LEU A 6 -1.05 -27.20 66.44
N ALA A 7 -1.03 -28.52 66.25
CA ALA A 7 -1.31 -29.16 64.97
C ALA A 7 -2.77 -29.00 64.52
N ILE A 8 -3.73 -29.06 65.46
CA ILE A 8 -5.16 -28.86 65.16
C ILE A 8 -5.42 -27.42 64.69
N ILE A 9 -4.87 -26.42 65.38
CA ILE A 9 -4.96 -25.01 64.98
C ILE A 9 -4.32 -24.78 63.61
N PHE A 10 -3.17 -25.40 63.35
CA PHE A 10 -2.50 -25.33 62.05
C PHE A 10 -3.36 -25.89 60.92
N ILE A 11 -3.99 -27.05 61.10
CA ILE A 11 -4.88 -27.66 60.09
C ILE A 11 -6.11 -26.78 59.84
N ILE A 12 -6.73 -26.25 60.90
CA ILE A 12 -7.92 -25.39 60.79
C ILE A 12 -7.63 -24.10 59.99
N ILE A 13 -6.40 -23.58 60.06
CA ILE A 13 -6.02 -22.37 59.32
C ILE A 13 -5.52 -22.72 57.91
N ILE A 14 -4.62 -23.68 57.76
CA ILE A 14 -3.94 -23.96 56.49
C ILE A 14 -4.83 -24.67 55.48
N LEU A 15 -5.73 -25.56 55.92
CA LEU A 15 -6.62 -26.30 55.01
C LEU A 15 -7.57 -25.38 54.22
N PRO A 16 -8.35 -24.47 54.83
CA PRO A 16 -9.21 -23.55 54.08
C PRO A 16 -8.41 -22.59 53.20
N ILE A 17 -7.25 -22.09 53.66
CA ILE A 17 -6.37 -21.25 52.86
C ILE A 17 -5.90 -22.00 51.60
N SER A 18 -5.51 -23.28 51.74
CA SER A 18 -5.05 -24.10 50.62
C SER A 18 -6.17 -24.38 49.60
N ILE A 19 -7.40 -24.59 50.07
CA ILE A 19 -8.57 -24.79 49.20
C ILE A 19 -8.87 -23.50 48.41
N VAL A 20 -8.87 -22.35 49.08
CA VAL A 20 -9.11 -21.05 48.44
C VAL A 20 -8.01 -20.71 47.43
N LEU A 21 -6.74 -20.92 47.79
CA LEU A 21 -5.60 -20.74 46.89
C LEU A 21 -5.66 -21.69 45.69
N GLY A 22 -6.06 -22.94 45.89
CA GLY A 22 -6.24 -23.92 44.83
C GLY A 22 -7.35 -23.51 43.85
N ALA A 23 -8.51 -23.08 44.37
CA ALA A 23 -9.60 -22.57 43.55
C ALA A 23 -9.21 -21.29 42.78
N TYR A 24 -8.52 -20.36 43.43
CA TYR A 24 -8.03 -19.13 42.79
C TYR A 24 -7.03 -19.43 41.68
N THR A 25 -6.07 -20.32 41.93
CA THR A 25 -5.07 -20.74 40.94
C THR A 25 -5.73 -21.42 39.74
N GLN A 26 -6.70 -22.32 40.00
CA GLN A 26 -7.44 -22.98 38.93
C GLN A 26 -8.25 -21.99 38.08
N MET A 27 -8.92 -21.02 38.72
CA MET A 27 -9.63 -19.95 38.03
C MET A 27 -8.67 -19.13 37.17
N GLN A 28 -7.50 -18.75 37.70
CA GLN A 28 -6.49 -18.01 36.97
C GLN A 28 -5.94 -18.79 35.77
N ILE A 29 -5.69 -20.10 35.91
CA ILE A 29 -5.29 -20.97 34.80
C ILE A 29 -6.37 -21.02 33.72
N SER A 30 -7.63 -21.22 34.10
CA SER A 30 -8.76 -21.25 33.15
C SER A 30 -8.91 -19.91 32.41
N THR A 31 -8.82 -18.78 33.13
CA THR A 31 -8.87 -17.44 32.53
C THR A 31 -7.70 -17.20 31.56
N ILE A 32 -6.48 -17.61 31.89
CA ILE A 32 -5.31 -17.50 30.99
C ILE A 32 -5.48 -18.39 29.76
N SER A 33 -5.97 -19.62 29.94
CA SER A 33 -6.23 -20.55 28.84
C SER A 33 -7.28 -19.98 27.88
N LEU A 34 -8.38 -19.43 28.40
CA LEU A 34 -9.44 -18.84 27.60
C LEU A 34 -8.98 -17.57 26.88
N GLN A 35 -8.18 -16.73 27.54
CA GLN A 35 -7.55 -15.59 26.88
C GLN A 35 -6.67 -16.03 25.71
N THR A 36 -5.80 -17.03 25.93
CA THR A 36 -4.91 -17.55 24.88
C THR A 36 -5.72 -18.12 23.72
N GLU A 37 -6.82 -18.82 24.01
CA GLU A 37 -7.75 -19.31 23.00
C GLU A 37 -8.33 -18.15 22.17
N TYR A 38 -8.83 -17.10 22.83
CA TYR A 38 -9.40 -15.93 22.15
C TYR A 38 -8.37 -15.15 21.34
N ASP A 39 -7.13 -15.03 21.83
CA ASP A 39 -6.02 -14.40 21.11
C ASP A 39 -5.71 -15.18 19.82
N MET A 40 -5.58 -16.51 19.88
CA MET A 40 -5.35 -17.35 18.70
C MET A 40 -6.49 -17.24 17.68
N LYS A 41 -7.73 -17.17 18.16
CA LYS A 41 -8.94 -17.03 17.33
C LYS A 41 -8.98 -15.68 16.62
N LEU A 42 -8.65 -14.61 17.33
CA LEU A 42 -8.54 -13.26 16.77
C LEU A 42 -7.41 -13.18 15.73
N ILE A 43 -6.25 -13.78 16.00
CA ILE A 43 -5.13 -13.87 15.04
C ILE A 43 -5.56 -14.61 13.77
N ALA A 44 -6.24 -15.76 13.89
CA ALA A 44 -6.70 -16.54 12.75
C ALA A 44 -7.68 -15.76 11.88
N ALA A 45 -8.70 -15.13 12.48
CA ALA A 45 -9.68 -14.35 11.73
C ALA A 45 -9.06 -13.12 11.03
N THR A 46 -8.11 -12.47 11.67
CA THR A 46 -7.38 -11.33 11.07
C THR A 46 -6.49 -11.77 9.91
N SER A 47 -5.86 -12.93 10.04
CA SER A 47 -5.11 -13.56 8.95
C SER A 47 -6.02 -13.91 7.77
N ASP A 48 -7.20 -14.48 8.02
CA ASP A 48 -8.16 -14.81 6.96
C ASP A 48 -8.64 -13.55 6.22
N ALA A 49 -8.90 -12.47 6.98
CA ALA A 49 -9.27 -11.18 6.42
C ALA A 49 -8.16 -10.60 5.53
N ILE A 50 -6.91 -10.59 5.98
CA ILE A 50 -5.76 -10.16 5.16
C ILE A 50 -5.60 -11.01 3.90
N LYS A 51 -5.78 -12.33 3.99
CA LYS A 51 -5.74 -13.20 2.80
C LYS A 51 -6.87 -12.87 1.83
N ALA A 52 -8.08 -12.62 2.31
CA ALA A 52 -9.18 -12.19 1.47
C ALA A 52 -8.88 -10.83 0.80
N PHE A 53 -8.32 -9.87 1.55
CA PHE A 53 -7.85 -8.60 1.02
C PHE A 53 -6.78 -8.79 -0.07
N GLN A 54 -5.78 -9.64 0.17
CA GLN A 54 -4.72 -9.98 -0.79
C GLN A 54 -5.28 -10.60 -2.07
N ILE A 55 -6.19 -11.57 -1.96
CA ILE A 55 -6.80 -12.22 -3.12
C ILE A 55 -7.58 -11.20 -3.94
N ASN A 56 -8.36 -10.33 -3.31
CA ASN A 56 -9.17 -9.35 -4.02
C ASN A 56 -8.31 -8.24 -4.66
N THR A 57 -7.29 -7.73 -3.95
CA THR A 57 -6.34 -6.74 -4.48
C THR A 57 -5.44 -7.28 -5.59
N ALA A 58 -5.09 -8.57 -5.57
CA ALA A 58 -4.38 -9.22 -6.66
C ALA A 58 -5.23 -9.25 -7.96
N ASN A 59 -6.56 -9.26 -7.81
CA ASN A 59 -7.56 -9.40 -8.87
C ASN A 59 -8.28 -8.10 -9.23
N SER A 60 -7.95 -6.97 -8.60
CA SER A 60 -8.54 -5.67 -8.93
C SER A 60 -7.55 -4.86 -9.76
N SER A 61 -8.00 -4.36 -10.90
CA SER A 61 -7.20 -3.60 -11.86
C SER A 61 -7.72 -2.18 -12.09
N THR A 62 -6.87 -1.36 -12.68
CA THR A 62 -6.75 0.09 -12.55
C THR A 62 -7.89 1.01 -13.02
N SER A 63 -9.03 0.51 -13.49
CA SER A 63 -10.06 1.40 -14.09
C SER A 63 -11.04 2.01 -13.08
N ASP A 64 -11.26 1.41 -11.90
CA ASP A 64 -12.26 1.87 -10.90
C ASP A 64 -11.77 1.68 -9.45
N ILE A 65 -10.54 2.14 -9.16
CA ILE A 65 -9.80 1.74 -7.95
C ILE A 65 -10.43 2.21 -6.64
N ALA A 66 -11.03 3.39 -6.57
CA ALA A 66 -11.64 3.86 -5.31
C ALA A 66 -12.77 2.93 -4.85
N ASN A 67 -13.64 2.54 -5.79
CA ASN A 67 -14.72 1.58 -5.53
C ASN A 67 -14.17 0.15 -5.35
N SER A 68 -13.11 -0.21 -6.07
CA SER A 68 -12.49 -1.53 -5.92
C SER A 68 -11.85 -1.71 -4.55
N LYS A 69 -11.14 -0.70 -4.03
CA LYS A 69 -10.51 -0.74 -2.69
C LYS A 69 -11.54 -0.89 -1.59
N ILE A 70 -12.61 -0.09 -1.64
CA ILE A 70 -13.71 -0.18 -0.66
C ILE A 70 -14.31 -1.58 -0.70
N ARG A 71 -14.62 -2.10 -1.89
CA ARG A 71 -15.14 -3.47 -2.06
C ARG A 71 -14.17 -4.53 -1.54
N ASP A 72 -12.87 -4.39 -1.82
CA ASP A 72 -11.84 -5.36 -1.41
C ASP A 72 -11.69 -5.35 0.13
N ILE A 73 -11.80 -4.20 0.78
CA ILE A 73 -11.85 -4.05 2.25
C ILE A 73 -13.14 -4.65 2.80
N GLU A 74 -14.30 -4.37 2.20
CA GLU A 74 -15.59 -4.90 2.65
C GLU A 74 -15.60 -6.43 2.60
N ALA A 75 -15.08 -7.03 1.52
CA ALA A 75 -14.91 -8.47 1.42
C ALA A 75 -14.01 -9.02 2.53
N SER A 76 -12.90 -8.33 2.85
CA SER A 76 -12.02 -8.67 3.97
C SER A 76 -12.75 -8.59 5.32
N VAL A 77 -13.54 -7.55 5.56
CA VAL A 77 -14.37 -7.40 6.77
C VAL A 77 -15.41 -8.53 6.87
N SER A 78 -16.06 -8.89 5.77
CA SER A 78 -17.00 -10.01 5.74
C SER A 78 -16.32 -11.33 6.09
N THR A 79 -15.12 -11.59 5.56
CA THR A 79 -14.33 -12.78 5.91
C THR A 79 -13.93 -12.76 7.39
N PHE A 80 -13.45 -11.62 7.92
CA PHE A 80 -13.14 -11.47 9.35
C PHE A 80 -14.33 -11.85 10.22
N LYS A 81 -15.50 -11.25 9.95
CA LYS A 81 -16.73 -11.49 10.71
C LYS A 81 -17.18 -12.94 10.62
N ALA A 82 -17.08 -13.57 9.45
CA ALA A 82 -17.40 -14.98 9.27
C ALA A 82 -16.47 -15.90 10.09
N SER A 83 -15.16 -15.65 10.06
CA SER A 83 -14.18 -16.41 10.86
C SER A 83 -14.42 -16.24 12.35
N ILE A 84 -14.65 -15.00 12.82
CA ILE A 84 -14.99 -14.72 14.22
C ILE A 84 -16.31 -15.41 14.63
N LYS A 85 -17.36 -15.31 13.81
CA LYS A 85 -18.66 -15.96 14.05
C LYS A 85 -18.55 -17.47 14.18
N SER A 86 -17.85 -18.13 13.25
CA SER A 86 -17.69 -19.59 13.29
C SER A 86 -17.04 -20.07 14.59
N VAL A 87 -16.26 -19.21 15.22
CA VAL A 87 -15.32 -19.55 16.27
C VAL A 87 -15.84 -19.18 17.67
N PHE A 88 -16.63 -18.10 17.76
CA PHE A 88 -17.27 -17.65 19.01
C PHE A 88 -18.75 -18.05 19.10
N GLY A 89 -19.41 -18.36 17.96
CA GLY A 89 -20.77 -18.89 17.94
C GLY A 89 -20.88 -20.27 18.60
N MET A 90 -19.78 -21.04 18.67
CA MET A 90 -19.70 -22.27 19.46
C MET A 90 -19.78 -22.04 20.98
N ASN A 91 -19.53 -20.80 21.44
CA ASN A 91 -19.57 -20.40 22.85
C ASN A 91 -20.87 -19.65 23.23
N GLY A 92 -21.87 -19.62 22.34
CA GLY A 92 -23.21 -19.09 22.64
C GLY A 92 -23.50 -17.65 22.22
N TYR A 93 -22.57 -16.96 21.56
CA TYR A 93 -22.78 -15.60 21.04
C TYR A 93 -23.43 -15.64 19.65
N SER A 94 -24.50 -14.87 19.45
CA SER A 94 -25.14 -14.64 18.16
C SER A 94 -24.37 -13.63 17.28
N GLU A 95 -24.70 -13.60 15.98
CA GLU A 95 -24.02 -12.75 14.99
C GLU A 95 -24.12 -11.24 15.32
N ASP A 96 -25.27 -10.80 15.85
CA ASP A 96 -25.49 -9.41 16.23
C ASP A 96 -24.71 -9.06 17.50
N GLU A 97 -24.66 -9.96 18.48
CA GLU A 97 -23.93 -9.78 19.73
C GLU A 97 -22.41 -9.66 19.50
N MET A 98 -21.86 -10.38 18.52
CA MET A 98 -20.42 -10.29 18.21
C MET A 98 -19.99 -8.93 17.66
N ASN A 99 -20.85 -8.27 16.89
CA ASN A 99 -20.55 -6.93 16.39
C ASN A 99 -20.40 -5.92 17.54
N GLU A 100 -21.04 -6.17 18.69
CA GLU A 100 -20.95 -5.32 19.87
C GLU A 100 -19.58 -5.38 20.54
N TYR A 101 -18.81 -6.46 20.33
CA TYR A 101 -17.48 -6.63 20.89
C TYR A 101 -16.35 -6.23 19.92
N ILE A 102 -16.68 -5.76 18.70
CA ILE A 102 -15.71 -5.31 17.69
C ILE A 102 -15.81 -3.78 17.53
N PRO A 103 -15.04 -2.99 18.29
CA PRO A 103 -15.16 -1.53 18.25
C PRO A 103 -14.69 -0.94 16.92
N ALA A 104 -13.60 -1.47 16.35
CA ALA A 104 -13.05 -1.01 15.08
C ALA A 104 -12.17 -2.08 14.39
N LEU A 105 -12.04 -1.96 13.08
CA LEU A 105 -10.99 -2.58 12.27
C LEU A 105 -10.25 -1.46 11.52
N VAL A 106 -8.93 -1.43 11.60
CA VAL A 106 -8.10 -0.40 10.96
C VAL A 106 -7.27 -1.03 9.86
N TYR A 107 -7.47 -0.57 8.63
CA TYR A 107 -6.68 -0.99 7.47
C TYR A 107 -5.65 0.09 7.16
N THR A 108 -4.38 -0.15 7.49
CA THR A 108 -3.29 0.76 7.09
C THR A 108 -3.01 0.60 5.61
N MET A 109 -2.93 1.72 4.90
CA MET A 109 -2.66 1.82 3.46
C MET A 109 -1.36 2.59 3.23
N TYR A 110 -0.98 2.79 1.97
CA TYR A 110 0.30 3.41 1.62
C TYR A 110 0.46 4.85 2.14
N ASP A 111 -0.56 5.71 2.06
CA ASP A 111 -0.50 7.14 2.43
C ASP A 111 -1.61 7.56 3.41
N GLY A 112 -2.25 6.58 4.03
CA GLY A 112 -3.39 6.77 4.92
C GLY A 112 -3.96 5.45 5.38
N PHE A 113 -5.18 5.47 5.90
CA PHE A 113 -5.85 4.29 6.43
C PHE A 113 -7.36 4.42 6.36
N TYR A 114 -8.03 3.27 6.41
CA TYR A 114 -9.47 3.20 6.62
C TYR A 114 -9.78 2.68 8.02
N ILE A 115 -10.84 3.22 8.62
CA ILE A 115 -11.45 2.66 9.84
C ILE A 115 -12.81 2.11 9.46
N TYR A 116 -13.00 0.81 9.66
CA TYR A 116 -14.32 0.21 9.72
C TYR A 116 -14.77 0.23 11.18
N SER A 117 -15.79 1.02 11.49
CA SER A 117 -16.37 1.10 12.83
C SER A 117 -17.85 1.43 12.74
N ARG A 118 -18.53 1.40 13.88
CA ARG A 118 -19.86 1.99 13.95
C ARG A 118 -19.78 3.51 13.82
N PHE A 119 -20.75 4.11 13.14
CA PHE A 119 -20.94 5.56 13.07
C PHE A 119 -22.42 5.90 12.97
N ASN A 120 -22.79 7.11 13.41
CA ASN A 120 -24.14 7.63 13.21
C ASN A 120 -24.30 8.08 11.77
N ASN A 121 -25.22 7.47 11.04
CA ASN A 121 -25.46 7.77 9.65
C ASN A 121 -26.28 9.06 9.51
N GLN A 122 -25.66 10.16 9.13
CA GLN A 122 -26.36 11.41 8.79
C GLN A 122 -26.47 11.56 7.27
N ASN A 123 -27.37 10.80 6.65
CA ASN A 123 -27.61 10.85 5.22
C ASN A 123 -28.77 11.80 4.90
N TYR A 124 -28.44 12.95 4.31
CA TYR A 124 -29.38 13.88 3.71
C TYR A 124 -29.24 13.85 2.18
N LEU A 125 -30.36 13.76 1.47
CA LEU A 125 -30.45 13.99 0.04
C LEU A 125 -30.84 15.44 -0.18
N TYR A 126 -29.99 16.19 -0.89
CA TYR A 126 -30.23 17.59 -1.20
C TYR A 126 -31.01 17.69 -2.52
N GLU A 127 -32.28 18.04 -2.43
CA GLU A 127 -33.09 18.38 -3.60
C GLU A 127 -33.13 19.90 -3.75
N VAL A 128 -32.95 20.40 -4.98
CA VAL A 128 -33.04 21.83 -5.29
C VAL A 128 -34.30 22.04 -6.13
N ASP A 129 -35.23 22.85 -5.64
CA ASP A 129 -36.43 23.19 -6.40
C ASP A 129 -36.12 24.11 -7.60
N GLU A 130 -37.08 24.30 -8.51
CA GLU A 130 -36.92 25.16 -9.70
C GLU A 130 -36.60 26.63 -9.37
N ASN A 131 -36.74 27.04 -8.12
CA ASN A 131 -36.45 28.39 -7.62
C ASN A 131 -35.11 28.48 -6.86
N GLY A 132 -34.33 27.39 -6.80
CA GLY A 132 -33.03 27.34 -6.16
C GLY A 132 -33.04 27.09 -4.65
N ASN A 133 -34.18 26.71 -4.06
CA ASN A 133 -34.24 26.36 -2.63
C ASN A 133 -33.80 24.93 -2.42
N VAL A 134 -32.94 24.72 -1.42
CA VAL A 134 -32.45 23.40 -1.02
C VAL A 134 -33.37 22.81 0.04
N THR A 135 -34.00 21.67 -0.26
CA THR A 135 -34.74 20.85 0.69
C THR A 135 -33.94 19.61 1.07
N ASN A 136 -33.80 19.38 2.39
CA ASN A 136 -33.08 18.24 2.94
C ASN A 136 -34.05 17.08 3.18
N ASN A 137 -34.01 16.05 2.33
CA ASN A 137 -34.79 14.83 2.55
C ASN A 137 -33.92 13.79 3.28
N PRO A 138 -34.33 13.30 4.47
CA PRO A 138 -33.69 12.16 5.13
C PRO A 138 -33.72 10.93 4.23
N LEU A 139 -32.58 10.29 4.02
CA LEU A 139 -32.53 8.96 3.42
C LEU A 139 -32.82 7.87 4.46
N ASP A 140 -33.06 6.64 4.00
CA ASP A 140 -33.24 5.47 4.86
C ASP A 140 -32.06 5.33 5.85
N LYS A 141 -32.37 5.01 7.11
CA LYS A 141 -31.45 4.91 8.26
C LYS A 141 -30.76 6.22 8.72
N ASN A 142 -31.32 7.39 8.39
CA ASN A 142 -30.81 8.67 8.92
C ASN A 142 -30.97 8.75 10.45
N GLY A 143 -29.88 9.01 11.17
CA GLY A 143 -29.80 9.02 12.63
C GLY A 143 -29.53 7.65 13.26
N GLU A 144 -29.50 6.56 12.49
CA GLU A 144 -29.18 5.23 12.99
C GLU A 144 -27.67 5.00 13.08
N ASN A 145 -27.24 4.25 14.10
CA ASN A 145 -25.86 3.82 14.21
C ASN A 145 -25.63 2.57 13.35
N VAL A 146 -24.96 2.75 12.20
CA VAL A 146 -24.62 1.68 11.26
C VAL A 146 -23.13 1.34 11.33
N PHE A 147 -22.78 0.09 11.00
CA PHE A 147 -21.40 -0.29 10.77
C PHE A 147 -21.03 -0.03 9.32
N GLY A 148 -19.89 0.61 9.10
CA GLY A 148 -19.38 0.79 7.75
C GLY A 148 -17.98 1.37 7.74
N LEU A 149 -17.47 1.54 6.53
CA LEU A 149 -16.16 2.11 6.30
C LEU A 149 -16.25 3.64 6.40
N LYS A 150 -15.47 4.24 7.28
CA LYS A 150 -15.33 5.70 7.36
C LYS A 150 -14.53 6.23 6.16
N PRO A 151 -14.66 7.53 5.83
CA PRO A 151 -13.84 8.17 4.80
C PRO A 151 -12.34 7.92 5.01
N TYR A 152 -11.59 7.87 3.91
CA TYR A 152 -10.15 7.65 3.93
C TYR A 152 -9.44 8.77 4.72
N ILE A 153 -8.54 8.39 5.62
CA ILE A 153 -7.79 9.32 6.45
C ILE A 153 -6.33 9.27 6.03
N SER A 154 -5.84 10.33 5.41
CA SER A 154 -4.44 10.44 5.01
C SER A 154 -3.52 10.71 6.19
N TYR A 155 -2.26 10.29 6.10
CA TYR A 155 -1.22 10.60 7.08
C TYR A 155 -0.71 12.05 6.92
N SER A 156 -1.61 13.01 7.01
CA SER A 156 -1.35 14.42 6.64
C SER A 156 -1.29 15.35 7.85
N VAL A 157 -0.22 16.13 7.96
CA VAL A 157 -0.07 17.14 9.03
C VAL A 157 0.11 18.52 8.43
N LYS A 158 -0.49 19.52 9.09
CA LYS A 158 -0.38 20.93 8.71
C LYS A 158 0.88 21.52 9.35
N TYR A 159 1.61 22.32 8.59
CA TYR A 159 2.74 23.11 9.08
C TYR A 159 2.51 24.57 8.72
N ASN A 160 2.42 25.42 9.74
CA ASN A 160 2.29 26.86 9.58
C ASN A 160 3.16 27.59 10.63
N PRO A 161 4.50 27.58 10.45
CA PRO A 161 5.40 28.27 11.36
C PRO A 161 5.27 29.79 11.30
N ASN A 162 4.85 30.34 10.15
CA ASN A 162 4.77 31.77 9.91
C ASN A 162 3.91 32.08 8.66
N SER A 163 3.69 33.36 8.39
CA SER A 163 2.87 33.81 7.25
C SER A 163 3.43 33.44 5.87
N ASP A 164 4.70 33.06 5.76
CA ASP A 164 5.38 32.72 4.51
C ASP A 164 5.31 31.21 4.18
N LEU A 165 4.87 30.38 5.13
CA LEU A 165 4.75 28.93 4.95
C LEU A 165 3.46 28.40 5.58
N ASP A 166 2.49 27.99 4.75
CA ASP A 166 1.29 27.26 5.18
C ASP A 166 1.11 26.07 4.24
N ILE A 167 1.54 24.89 4.70
CA ILE A 167 1.54 23.66 3.92
C ILE A 167 0.91 22.50 4.68
N VAL A 168 0.40 21.54 3.94
CA VAL A 168 0.02 20.21 4.41
C VAL A 168 0.98 19.21 3.77
N ILE A 169 1.63 18.40 4.60
CA ILE A 169 2.48 17.31 4.14
C ILE A 169 1.76 16.01 4.42
N THR A 170 1.48 15.24 3.36
CA THR A 170 1.01 13.87 3.43
C THR A 170 2.20 12.94 3.38
N TYR A 171 2.35 12.12 4.42
CA TYR A 171 3.38 11.11 4.54
C TYR A 171 2.89 9.76 4.02
N SER A 172 3.83 8.91 3.58
CA SER A 172 3.54 7.54 3.18
C SER A 172 4.29 6.52 4.06
N LEU A 173 4.04 5.23 3.84
CA LEU A 173 4.76 4.13 4.51
C LEU A 173 6.21 4.00 4.05
N ASP A 174 6.65 4.71 3.00
CA ASP A 174 8.06 4.85 2.60
C ASP A 174 8.50 6.34 2.61
N ASN A 175 9.59 6.67 1.92
CA ASN A 175 10.15 8.02 1.89
C ASN A 175 9.48 8.97 0.88
N TYR A 176 8.32 8.58 0.33
CA TYR A 176 7.51 9.44 -0.52
C TYR A 176 6.65 10.38 0.32
N ILE A 177 6.57 11.64 -0.09
CA ILE A 177 5.68 12.63 0.52
C ILE A 177 4.96 13.45 -0.56
N SER A 178 3.80 13.99 -0.20
CA SER A 178 3.07 14.99 -0.98
C SER A 178 2.96 16.28 -0.19
N ILE A 179 3.23 17.41 -0.82
CA ILE A 179 3.24 18.74 -0.21
C ILE A 179 2.27 19.62 -0.97
N LYS A 180 1.26 20.11 -0.26
CA LYS A 180 0.24 21.03 -0.79
C LYS A 180 0.16 22.29 0.05
N GLY A 181 0.18 23.47 -0.56
CA GLY A 181 -0.03 24.72 0.15
C GLY A 181 0.84 25.87 -0.36
N MET A 182 0.89 26.96 0.41
CA MET A 182 1.62 28.16 0.06
C MET A 182 3.03 28.12 0.66
N VAL A 183 4.02 28.32 -0.19
CA VAL A 183 5.42 28.48 0.21
C VAL A 183 6.00 29.75 -0.38
N LYS A 184 7.09 30.25 0.20
CA LYS A 184 7.86 31.35 -0.38
C LYS A 184 9.08 30.82 -1.12
N VAL A 185 9.16 31.08 -2.42
CA VAL A 185 10.30 30.74 -3.28
C VAL A 185 10.82 32.03 -3.89
N ASP A 186 12.12 32.30 -3.71
CA ASP A 186 12.78 33.52 -4.23
C ASP A 186 12.08 34.84 -3.86
N GLY A 187 11.42 34.87 -2.69
CA GLY A 187 10.72 36.05 -2.18
C GLY A 187 9.23 36.14 -2.55
N GLU A 188 8.74 35.29 -3.47
CA GLU A 188 7.34 35.27 -3.91
C GLU A 188 6.57 34.09 -3.33
N LYS A 189 5.28 34.30 -3.00
CA LYS A 189 4.39 33.22 -2.57
C LYS A 189 3.93 32.42 -3.77
N GLN A 190 4.16 31.12 -3.73
CA GLN A 190 3.78 30.17 -4.77
C GLN A 190 2.99 29.02 -4.14
N TYR A 191 1.94 28.60 -4.83
CA TYR A 191 1.22 27.39 -4.46
C TYR A 191 2.03 26.17 -4.92
N TRP A 192 2.33 25.27 -4.00
CA TRP A 192 2.93 23.98 -4.27
C TRP A 192 1.85 22.90 -4.29
N ASP A 193 1.89 22.08 -5.34
CA ASP A 193 1.34 20.73 -5.37
C ASP A 193 2.45 19.83 -5.93
N LYS A 194 3.33 19.37 -5.03
CA LYS A 194 4.53 18.61 -5.38
C LYS A 194 4.55 17.32 -4.60
N SER A 195 4.94 16.23 -5.24
CA SER A 195 5.12 14.94 -4.59
C SER A 195 6.33 14.21 -5.13
N GLY A 196 6.97 13.41 -4.29
CA GLY A 196 8.21 12.72 -4.66
C GLY A 196 8.90 12.03 -3.51
N TYR A 197 9.94 11.28 -3.85
CA TYR A 197 10.81 10.60 -2.90
C TYR A 197 11.92 11.53 -2.43
N LEU A 198 12.18 11.50 -1.12
CA LEU A 198 13.36 12.12 -0.53
C LEU A 198 14.53 11.16 -0.54
N ILE A 199 15.69 11.65 -0.95
CA ILE A 199 16.89 10.81 -1.11
C ILE A 199 18.19 11.61 -0.90
N ASP A 200 19.12 11.04 -0.15
CA ASP A 200 20.49 11.54 -0.01
C ASP A 200 21.49 10.75 -0.86
N GLY A 201 22.78 11.09 -0.80
CA GLY A 201 23.83 10.31 -1.48
C GLY A 201 23.75 10.27 -3.01
N ILE A 202 22.85 11.06 -3.62
CA ILE A 202 22.66 11.19 -5.06
C ILE A 202 23.48 12.35 -5.62
N LYS A 203 24.12 12.12 -6.76
CA LYS A 203 24.81 13.14 -7.54
C LYS A 203 24.44 12.98 -9.00
N LYS A 204 24.14 14.10 -9.65
CA LYS A 204 23.97 14.20 -11.10
C LYS A 204 25.05 15.11 -11.65
N ASP A 205 25.87 14.59 -12.55
CA ASP A 205 26.92 15.39 -13.19
C ASP A 205 26.38 16.16 -14.41
N ALA A 206 27.24 16.99 -15.01
CA ALA A 206 26.88 17.81 -16.16
C ALA A 206 26.54 16.99 -17.43
N SER A 207 26.97 15.73 -17.50
CA SER A 207 26.63 14.82 -18.61
C SER A 207 25.25 14.18 -18.46
N GLY A 208 24.60 14.38 -17.30
CA GLY A 208 23.34 13.75 -16.96
C GLY A 208 23.48 12.39 -16.29
N LYS A 209 24.70 11.91 -16.04
CA LYS A 209 24.95 10.65 -15.33
C LYS A 209 24.57 10.79 -13.87
N ILE A 210 23.83 9.81 -13.36
CA ILE A 210 23.36 9.74 -11.98
C ILE A 210 24.17 8.68 -11.23
N THR A 211 24.73 9.07 -10.09
CA THR A 211 25.33 8.15 -9.13
C THR A 211 24.60 8.23 -7.79
N TYR A 212 24.26 7.09 -7.21
CA TYR A 212 23.63 6.98 -5.89
C TYR A 212 24.46 6.06 -5.01
N ASN A 213 24.82 6.52 -3.80
CA ASN A 213 25.64 5.78 -2.83
C ASN A 213 26.90 5.12 -3.46
N GLY A 214 27.55 5.86 -4.36
CA GLY A 214 28.79 5.47 -5.00
C GLY A 214 28.67 4.48 -6.17
N VAL A 215 27.46 4.17 -6.64
CA VAL A 215 27.25 3.38 -7.86
C VAL A 215 26.48 4.18 -8.91
N GLU A 216 26.76 3.92 -10.18
CA GLU A 216 26.06 4.50 -11.32
C GLU A 216 24.69 3.83 -11.51
N ILE A 217 23.67 4.65 -11.78
CA ILE A 217 22.34 4.21 -12.16
C ILE A 217 22.28 4.16 -13.68
N ASP A 218 22.47 2.96 -14.22
CA ASP A 218 22.58 2.71 -15.65
C ASP A 218 21.22 2.81 -16.36
N LYS A 219 21.23 3.27 -17.62
CA LYS A 219 20.09 3.20 -18.54
C LYS A 219 20.11 1.88 -19.32
N ASN A 220 19.07 1.60 -20.12
CA ASN A 220 19.02 0.44 -21.03
C ASN A 220 19.05 -0.91 -20.30
N VAL A 221 18.45 -0.97 -19.11
CA VAL A 221 18.34 -2.20 -18.33
C VAL A 221 17.00 -2.86 -18.62
N VAL A 222 17.00 -3.68 -19.67
CA VAL A 222 15.83 -4.44 -20.12
C VAL A 222 15.64 -5.68 -19.25
N LEU A 223 14.42 -5.91 -18.79
CA LEU A 223 14.05 -7.10 -18.05
C LEU A 223 13.22 -8.05 -18.90
N SER A 224 13.18 -9.32 -18.51
CA SER A 224 12.36 -10.32 -19.16
C SER A 224 11.77 -11.32 -18.15
N GLU A 225 10.64 -11.90 -18.53
CA GLU A 225 9.86 -12.89 -17.77
C GLU A 225 9.26 -13.93 -18.73
N ASP A 226 8.99 -15.13 -18.23
CA ASP A 226 8.31 -16.19 -18.96
C ASP A 226 6.80 -16.01 -18.91
N LEU A 227 6.18 -16.05 -20.09
CA LEU A 227 4.73 -16.07 -20.25
C LEU A 227 4.25 -17.42 -20.80
N PRO A 228 3.06 -17.87 -20.37
CA PRO A 228 2.42 -19.09 -20.88
C PRO A 228 1.82 -18.88 -22.28
N ALA A 229 1.47 -19.99 -22.95
CA ALA A 229 0.66 -19.91 -24.15
C ALA A 229 -0.81 -19.66 -23.78
N ILE A 230 -1.40 -18.57 -24.27
CA ILE A 230 -2.79 -18.16 -23.98
C ILE A 230 -3.38 -17.44 -25.19
N GLY A 231 -4.46 -17.97 -25.76
CA GLY A 231 -5.07 -17.41 -26.97
C GLY A 231 -4.04 -17.32 -28.10
N SER A 232 -3.78 -16.11 -28.58
CA SER A 232 -2.78 -15.81 -29.60
C SER A 232 -1.35 -15.58 -29.06
N LEU A 233 -1.15 -15.62 -27.73
CA LEU A 233 0.16 -15.50 -27.10
C LEU A 233 0.88 -16.85 -27.12
N GLU A 234 2.09 -16.86 -27.67
CA GLU A 234 2.96 -18.04 -27.63
C GLU A 234 3.69 -18.13 -26.30
N LYS A 235 3.99 -19.36 -25.85
CA LYS A 235 4.85 -19.56 -24.68
C LYS A 235 6.26 -19.06 -24.99
N GLY A 236 6.85 -18.28 -24.10
CA GLY A 236 8.23 -17.82 -24.24
C GLY A 236 8.62 -16.75 -23.23
N THR A 237 9.85 -16.26 -23.38
CA THR A 237 10.39 -15.18 -22.56
C THR A 237 10.17 -13.85 -23.28
N TYR A 238 9.56 -12.89 -22.57
CA TYR A 238 9.16 -11.59 -23.12
C TYR A 238 9.83 -10.46 -22.35
N LYS A 239 10.30 -9.45 -23.08
CA LYS A 239 10.80 -8.21 -22.49
C LYS A 239 9.64 -7.45 -21.86
N TYR A 240 9.85 -6.83 -20.71
CA TYR A 240 8.79 -6.11 -20.02
C TYR A 240 9.25 -4.84 -19.31
N VAL A 241 8.28 -3.99 -19.02
CA VAL A 241 8.41 -2.85 -18.12
C VAL A 241 7.21 -2.83 -17.17
N ARG A 242 7.46 -2.45 -15.93
CA ARG A 242 6.39 -2.15 -14.97
C ARG A 242 6.10 -0.66 -14.99
N TYR A 243 4.83 -0.31 -15.13
CA TYR A 243 4.35 1.07 -15.15
C TYR A 243 2.97 1.15 -14.50
N ASN A 244 2.78 2.09 -13.58
CA ASN A 244 1.53 2.30 -12.84
C ASN A 244 0.93 1.01 -12.26
N GLY A 245 1.77 0.14 -11.70
CA GLY A 245 1.36 -1.12 -11.08
C GLY A 245 1.15 -2.29 -12.06
N THR A 246 1.18 -2.04 -13.37
CA THR A 246 0.95 -3.05 -14.43
C THR A 246 2.24 -3.41 -15.14
N LYS A 247 2.44 -4.69 -15.44
CA LYS A 247 3.53 -5.16 -16.31
C LYS A 247 3.06 -5.19 -17.76
N TYR A 248 3.81 -4.51 -18.62
CA TYR A 248 3.60 -4.48 -20.07
C TYR A 248 4.73 -5.25 -20.74
N TYR A 249 4.38 -6.18 -21.61
CA TYR A 249 5.32 -7.07 -22.30
C TYR A 249 5.32 -6.77 -23.80
N LEU A 250 6.50 -6.77 -24.41
CA LEU A 250 6.66 -6.53 -25.85
C LEU A 250 6.62 -7.86 -26.60
N ASP A 251 5.61 -8.05 -27.45
CA ASP A 251 5.52 -9.17 -28.40
C ASP A 251 5.98 -8.70 -29.78
N GLU A 252 7.30 -8.79 -30.00
CA GLU A 252 7.96 -8.38 -31.24
C GLU A 252 7.47 -9.17 -32.46
N ARG A 253 7.00 -10.42 -32.27
CA ARG A 253 6.57 -11.30 -33.36
C ARG A 253 5.28 -10.82 -34.01
N ASN A 254 4.38 -10.29 -33.20
CA ASN A 254 3.06 -9.81 -33.62
C ASN A 254 2.94 -8.28 -33.60
N ALA A 255 4.06 -7.58 -33.36
CA ALA A 255 4.12 -6.13 -33.25
C ALA A 255 3.03 -5.56 -32.32
N ARG A 256 2.97 -6.05 -31.08
CA ARG A 256 1.99 -5.60 -30.08
C ARG A 256 2.61 -5.55 -28.70
N VAL A 257 2.00 -4.77 -27.80
CA VAL A 257 2.30 -4.79 -26.38
C VAL A 257 1.15 -5.48 -25.66
N ILE A 258 1.45 -6.41 -24.78
CA ILE A 258 0.45 -7.15 -24.02
C ILE A 258 0.55 -6.86 -22.53
N TYR A 259 -0.57 -7.02 -21.83
CA TYR A 259 -0.62 -6.95 -20.37
C TYR A 259 -1.77 -7.80 -19.85
N PHE A 260 -1.75 -8.14 -18.56
CA PHE A 260 -2.83 -8.91 -17.94
C PHE A 260 -3.72 -8.01 -17.09
N LEU A 261 -5.02 -8.04 -17.35
CA LEU A 261 -6.05 -7.32 -16.60
C LEU A 261 -6.97 -8.33 -15.91
N ASN A 262 -6.85 -8.45 -14.58
CA ASN A 262 -7.56 -9.46 -13.79
C ASN A 262 -7.39 -10.89 -14.34
N GLY A 263 -6.18 -11.21 -14.79
CA GLY A 263 -5.84 -12.49 -15.41
C GLY A 263 -6.19 -12.61 -16.89
N ASN A 264 -6.98 -11.69 -17.46
CA ASN A 264 -7.30 -11.70 -18.89
C ASN A 264 -6.18 -11.06 -19.70
N LEU A 265 -5.84 -11.67 -20.85
CA LEU A 265 -4.87 -11.11 -21.78
C LEU A 265 -5.46 -9.87 -22.48
N MET A 266 -4.72 -8.76 -22.43
CA MET A 266 -5.04 -7.51 -23.11
C MET A 266 -3.93 -7.15 -24.09
N GLU A 267 -4.28 -6.50 -25.19
CA GLU A 267 -3.35 -6.18 -26.27
C GLU A 267 -3.45 -4.71 -26.70
N ILE A 268 -2.30 -4.12 -26.98
CA ILE A 268 -2.10 -2.76 -27.47
C ILE A 268 -1.35 -2.86 -28.79
N ASN A 269 -2.00 -2.45 -29.88
CA ASN A 269 -1.46 -2.54 -31.22
C ASN A 269 -0.83 -1.21 -31.69
N PRO A 270 -0.01 -1.20 -32.75
CA PRO A 270 0.70 -0.01 -33.22
C PRO A 270 -0.23 1.07 -33.80
N THR A 271 -1.38 0.65 -34.33
CA THR A 271 -2.44 1.52 -34.84
C THR A 271 -3.01 2.37 -33.71
N SER A 272 -3.29 3.66 -33.97
CA SER A 272 -3.89 4.51 -32.94
C SER A 272 -5.26 3.94 -32.53
N ASP A 273 -5.65 4.07 -31.26
CA ASP A 273 -6.95 3.57 -30.78
C ASP A 273 -8.10 4.18 -31.61
N TYR A 274 -7.94 5.44 -32.03
CA TYR A 274 -8.85 6.09 -32.98
C TYR A 274 -8.96 5.32 -34.30
N ASP A 275 -7.84 5.02 -34.96
CA ASP A 275 -7.84 4.32 -36.25
C ASP A 275 -8.36 2.89 -36.11
N LYS A 276 -8.05 2.20 -35.00
CA LYS A 276 -8.56 0.86 -34.70
C LYS A 276 -10.10 0.86 -34.65
N TYR A 277 -10.70 1.69 -33.79
CA TYR A 277 -12.15 1.71 -33.65
C TYR A 277 -12.84 2.30 -34.87
N LYS A 278 -12.23 3.30 -35.51
CA LYS A 278 -12.73 3.83 -36.78
C LYS A 278 -12.79 2.74 -37.84
N ASP A 279 -11.71 1.99 -38.05
CA ASP A 279 -11.64 0.91 -39.04
C ASP A 279 -12.63 -0.22 -38.74
N MET A 280 -12.78 -0.59 -37.46
CA MET A 280 -13.79 -1.56 -37.03
C MET A 280 -15.22 -1.07 -37.29
N ILE A 281 -15.50 0.20 -37.04
CA ILE A 281 -16.82 0.80 -37.29
C ILE A 281 -17.06 0.90 -38.80
N GLU A 282 -16.07 1.28 -39.61
CA GLU A 282 -16.19 1.48 -41.05
C GLU A 282 -16.25 0.16 -41.84
N LYS A 283 -15.56 -0.89 -41.38
CA LYS A 283 -15.51 -2.21 -42.06
C LYS A 283 -16.46 -3.26 -41.49
N GLY A 284 -16.94 -3.11 -40.26
CA GLY A 284 -17.89 -4.02 -39.62
C GLY A 284 -19.35 -3.77 -40.02
N GLU A 285 -20.27 -4.61 -39.55
CA GLU A 285 -21.71 -4.30 -39.56
C GLU A 285 -21.98 -3.17 -38.55
N SER A 286 -21.77 -1.91 -38.96
CA SER A 286 -21.95 -0.76 -38.08
C SER A 286 -23.41 -0.57 -37.70
N LEU A 287 -23.70 -0.66 -36.41
CA LEU A 287 -25.01 -0.29 -35.86
C LEU A 287 -25.06 1.22 -35.66
N SER A 288 -26.27 1.81 -35.60
CA SER A 288 -26.46 3.24 -35.34
C SER A 288 -27.42 3.44 -34.17
N GLU A 289 -27.15 4.43 -33.32
CA GLU A 289 -27.95 4.75 -32.13
C GLU A 289 -28.00 6.28 -31.95
N GLU A 290 -29.17 6.80 -31.54
CA GLU A 290 -29.36 8.22 -31.25
C GLU A 290 -28.82 8.54 -29.85
N LEU A 291 -27.80 9.39 -29.78
CA LEU A 291 -27.25 9.86 -28.51
C LEU A 291 -27.83 11.23 -28.13
N PRO A 292 -28.12 11.47 -26.83
CA PRO A 292 -28.55 12.78 -26.33
C PRO A 292 -27.38 13.78 -26.31
N GLN A 293 -27.70 15.06 -26.16
CA GLN A 293 -26.68 16.10 -25.98
C GLN A 293 -26.05 15.99 -24.59
N ILE A 294 -24.72 15.80 -24.53
CA ILE A 294 -23.96 15.68 -23.28
C ILE A 294 -22.66 16.48 -23.42
N GLY A 295 -22.52 17.59 -22.69
CA GLY A 295 -21.34 18.46 -22.78
C GLY A 295 -21.11 18.96 -24.21
N THR A 296 -19.97 18.59 -24.81
CA THR A 296 -19.60 18.92 -26.20
C THR A 296 -20.12 17.93 -27.24
N LEU A 297 -20.83 16.88 -26.84
CA LEU A 297 -21.47 15.92 -27.76
C LEU A 297 -22.81 16.47 -28.25
N ALA A 298 -22.96 16.61 -29.57
CA ALA A 298 -24.22 17.02 -30.17
C ALA A 298 -25.22 15.85 -30.21
N ARG A 299 -26.52 16.16 -30.05
CA ARG A 299 -27.57 15.16 -30.27
C ARG A 299 -27.52 14.66 -31.73
N GLY A 300 -27.65 13.36 -31.92
CA GLY A 300 -27.71 12.76 -33.26
C GLY A 300 -27.50 11.26 -33.29
N ASN A 301 -27.64 10.66 -34.48
CA ASN A 301 -27.33 9.25 -34.71
C ASN A 301 -25.83 9.07 -34.96
N TYR A 302 -25.21 8.18 -34.19
CA TYR A 302 -23.80 7.84 -34.33
C TYR A 302 -23.65 6.37 -34.70
N LYS A 303 -22.74 6.09 -35.64
CA LYS A 303 -22.31 4.72 -35.93
C LYS A 303 -21.49 4.20 -34.78
N TYR A 304 -21.67 2.93 -34.41
CA TYR A 304 -20.93 2.33 -33.32
C TYR A 304 -20.59 0.86 -33.56
N ILE A 305 -19.63 0.39 -32.76
CA ILE A 305 -19.29 -1.02 -32.60
C ILE A 305 -19.35 -1.37 -31.11
N VAL A 306 -19.76 -2.59 -30.78
CA VAL A 306 -19.60 -3.13 -29.43
C VAL A 306 -18.28 -3.90 -29.39
N TYR A 307 -17.36 -3.47 -28.54
CA TYR A 307 -16.08 -4.15 -28.35
C TYR A 307 -15.81 -4.31 -26.86
N ASN A 308 -15.56 -5.55 -26.42
CA ASN A 308 -15.38 -5.91 -25.00
C ASN A 308 -16.51 -5.39 -24.08
N GLY A 309 -17.76 -5.43 -24.54
CA GLY A 309 -18.92 -4.98 -23.76
C GLY A 309 -19.11 -3.46 -23.68
N THR A 310 -18.24 -2.66 -24.30
CA THR A 310 -18.38 -1.20 -24.39
C THR A 310 -18.79 -0.80 -25.81
N LYS A 311 -19.73 0.15 -25.92
CA LYS A 311 -20.11 0.77 -27.20
C LYS A 311 -19.15 1.91 -27.52
N TYR A 312 -18.47 1.83 -28.67
CA TYR A 312 -17.61 2.88 -29.20
C TYR A 312 -18.29 3.52 -30.40
N TYR A 313 -18.56 4.82 -30.32
CA TYR A 313 -19.27 5.59 -31.33
C TYR A 313 -18.30 6.47 -32.12
N LEU A 314 -18.47 6.54 -33.43
CA LEU A 314 -17.69 7.41 -34.31
C LEU A 314 -18.35 8.79 -34.41
N ASP A 315 -17.72 9.81 -33.85
CA ASP A 315 -18.07 11.22 -34.02
C ASP A 315 -17.23 11.81 -35.15
N GLU A 316 -17.77 11.72 -36.37
CA GLU A 316 -17.15 12.25 -37.58
C GLU A 316 -17.01 13.79 -37.52
N ARG A 317 -17.90 14.48 -36.80
CA ARG A 317 -17.93 15.96 -36.77
C ARG A 317 -16.76 16.54 -36.00
N ASN A 318 -16.43 15.93 -34.87
CA ASN A 318 -15.31 16.35 -34.02
C ASN A 318 -14.07 15.47 -34.22
N THR A 319 -14.11 14.57 -35.20
CA THR A 319 -13.06 13.60 -35.51
C THR A 319 -12.57 12.92 -34.23
N ARG A 320 -13.44 12.11 -33.62
CA ARG A 320 -13.11 11.35 -32.40
C ARG A 320 -13.96 10.09 -32.31
N ILE A 321 -13.49 9.12 -31.54
CA ILE A 321 -14.30 8.01 -31.06
C ILE A 321 -14.75 8.38 -29.65
N ILE A 322 -16.02 8.18 -29.33
CA ILE A 322 -16.56 8.43 -28.00
C ILE A 322 -17.08 7.12 -27.41
N TYR A 323 -17.01 6.99 -26.09
CA TYR A 323 -17.62 5.88 -25.37
C TYR A 323 -18.05 6.34 -23.98
N PHE A 324 -18.95 5.60 -23.35
CA PHE A 324 -19.39 5.90 -21.99
C PHE A 324 -18.74 4.92 -21.01
N LEU A 325 -18.07 5.47 -20.00
CA LEU A 325 -17.51 4.71 -18.89
C LEU A 325 -18.17 5.19 -17.60
N ASN A 326 -18.94 4.32 -16.95
CA ASN A 326 -19.67 4.63 -15.71
C ASN A 326 -20.54 5.91 -15.82
N GLY A 327 -21.17 6.12 -16.97
CA GLY A 327 -22.01 7.29 -17.26
C GLY A 327 -21.25 8.54 -17.72
N ASN A 328 -19.92 8.55 -17.63
CA ASN A 328 -19.10 9.66 -18.11
C ASN A 328 -18.73 9.51 -19.59
N LEU A 329 -18.79 10.60 -20.34
CA LEU A 329 -18.38 10.66 -21.73
C LEU A 329 -16.85 10.67 -21.84
N MET A 330 -16.30 9.66 -22.50
CA MET A 330 -14.88 9.54 -22.80
C MET A 330 -14.65 9.81 -24.29
N GLU A 331 -13.50 10.40 -24.64
CA GLU A 331 -13.14 10.69 -26.03
C GLU A 331 -11.75 10.17 -26.40
N ILE A 332 -11.63 9.67 -27.62
CA ILE A 332 -10.39 9.20 -28.26
C ILE A 332 -10.25 9.98 -29.56
N LYS A 333 -9.26 10.87 -29.66
CA LYS A 333 -9.00 11.67 -30.86
C LYS A 333 -7.96 10.98 -31.77
N PRO A 334 -7.99 11.23 -33.09
CA PRO A 334 -6.91 10.86 -33.99
C PRO A 334 -5.61 11.51 -33.53
N LYS A 335 -4.48 10.93 -33.93
CA LYS A 335 -3.19 11.62 -33.84
C LYS A 335 -3.26 12.92 -34.65
N LEU A 336 -3.24 14.06 -33.97
CA LEU A 336 -3.20 15.39 -34.59
C LEU A 336 -1.75 15.88 -34.82
N ASP A 337 -0.76 15.28 -34.17
CA ASP A 337 0.66 15.66 -34.25
C ASP A 337 1.56 14.43 -34.40
N GLU A 338 2.57 14.51 -35.29
CA GLU A 338 3.64 13.52 -35.43
C GLU A 338 4.45 13.31 -34.13
N ASN A 339 4.35 14.25 -33.18
CA ASN A 339 5.06 14.23 -31.89
C ASN A 339 4.30 13.53 -30.75
N ILE A 340 3.05 13.07 -30.94
CA ILE A 340 2.30 12.33 -29.92
C ILE A 340 2.52 10.82 -30.10
N GLU A 341 3.32 10.27 -29.21
CA GLU A 341 3.65 8.86 -29.13
C GLU A 341 2.39 8.00 -28.94
N SER A 342 2.18 6.95 -29.75
CA SER A 342 1.06 6.01 -29.52
C SER A 342 1.29 5.22 -28.24
N SER A 343 0.22 4.71 -27.61
CA SER A 343 0.31 3.82 -26.44
C SER A 343 1.28 2.65 -26.68
N TYR A 344 1.24 2.03 -27.87
CA TYR A 344 2.22 1.02 -28.28
C TYR A 344 3.65 1.54 -28.23
N LYS A 345 3.95 2.66 -28.93
CA LYS A 345 5.31 3.22 -28.99
C LYS A 345 5.80 3.65 -27.62
N LYS A 346 4.92 4.19 -26.77
CA LYS A 346 5.22 4.55 -25.38
C LYS A 346 5.74 3.35 -24.60
N TYR A 347 4.99 2.25 -24.61
CA TYR A 347 5.39 1.06 -23.86
C TYR A 347 6.59 0.36 -24.50
N GLU A 348 6.65 0.28 -25.83
CA GLU A 348 7.82 -0.24 -26.56
C GLU A 348 9.09 0.54 -26.19
N ASN A 349 9.08 1.88 -26.28
CA ASN A 349 10.22 2.72 -25.90
C ASN A 349 10.57 2.60 -24.41
N MET A 350 9.58 2.45 -23.52
CA MET A 350 9.85 2.22 -22.11
C MET A 350 10.53 0.87 -21.86
N ILE A 351 10.14 -0.17 -22.59
CA ILE A 351 10.71 -1.53 -22.49
C ILE A 351 12.12 -1.55 -23.06
N GLU A 352 12.33 -1.03 -24.26
CA GLU A 352 13.62 -1.07 -24.96
C GLU A 352 14.68 -0.18 -24.30
N ASN A 353 14.30 1.03 -23.87
CA ASN A 353 15.25 1.94 -23.23
C ASN A 353 15.50 1.60 -21.75
N GLY A 354 14.63 0.82 -21.09
CA GLY A 354 14.85 0.33 -19.72
C GLY A 354 15.31 1.40 -18.72
N GLU A 355 14.67 2.58 -18.72
CA GLU A 355 15.13 3.76 -17.95
C GLU A 355 14.43 3.97 -16.60
N SER A 356 13.54 3.06 -16.18
CA SER A 356 12.69 3.27 -15.00
C SER A 356 13.46 3.64 -13.73
N ALA A 357 14.57 2.94 -13.44
CA ALA A 357 15.42 3.26 -12.29
C ALA A 357 16.04 4.65 -12.42
N TYR A 358 16.63 4.96 -13.59
CA TYR A 358 17.22 6.27 -13.85
C TYR A 358 16.20 7.40 -13.68
N LYS A 359 14.98 7.25 -14.24
CA LYS A 359 13.90 8.24 -14.11
C LYS A 359 13.48 8.44 -12.66
N PHE A 360 13.36 7.36 -11.87
CA PHE A 360 13.08 7.46 -10.45
C PHE A 360 14.12 8.30 -9.71
N TYR A 361 15.41 8.00 -9.88
CA TYR A 361 16.47 8.72 -9.18
C TYR A 361 16.59 10.18 -9.66
N ASP A 362 16.35 10.46 -10.94
CA ASP A 362 16.32 11.83 -11.48
C ASP A 362 15.17 12.65 -10.88
N GLU A 363 13.96 12.08 -10.83
CA GLU A 363 12.78 12.72 -10.22
C GLU A 363 12.96 12.94 -8.72
N ALA A 364 13.46 11.93 -7.99
CA ALA A 364 13.72 12.01 -6.56
C ALA A 364 14.77 13.07 -6.22
N ASN A 365 15.84 13.18 -7.02
CA ASN A 365 16.84 14.23 -6.85
C ASN A 365 16.23 15.63 -7.04
N LYS A 366 15.46 15.85 -8.13
CA LYS A 366 14.81 17.15 -8.39
C LYS A 366 13.86 17.55 -7.28
N PHE A 367 13.06 16.59 -6.80
CA PHE A 367 12.15 16.80 -5.69
C PHE A 367 12.90 17.14 -4.40
N THR A 368 13.93 16.35 -4.08
CA THR A 368 14.77 16.57 -2.89
C THR A 368 15.43 17.94 -2.89
N GLN A 369 15.99 18.40 -4.03
CA GLN A 369 16.57 19.75 -4.12
C GLN A 369 15.51 20.83 -3.89
N SER A 370 14.28 20.64 -4.40
CA SER A 370 13.18 21.58 -4.16
C SER A 370 12.86 21.68 -2.66
N VAL A 371 12.72 20.54 -1.98
CA VAL A 371 12.43 20.48 -0.53
C VAL A 371 13.57 21.08 0.27
N LYS A 372 14.84 20.76 -0.05
CA LYS A 372 16.02 21.28 0.63
C LYS A 372 16.12 22.80 0.55
N ASN A 373 15.74 23.40 -0.58
CA ASN A 373 15.84 24.85 -0.75
C ASN A 373 14.79 25.63 0.05
N VAL A 374 13.62 25.05 0.31
CA VAL A 374 12.47 25.78 0.87
C VAL A 374 12.11 25.34 2.29
N LEU A 375 12.24 24.04 2.60
CA LEU A 375 11.74 23.43 3.83
C LEU A 375 12.86 22.98 4.79
N ALA A 376 14.13 23.22 4.49
CA ALA A 376 15.25 22.75 5.33
C ALA A 376 15.26 23.27 6.79
N ASN A 377 14.51 24.32 7.09
CA ASN A 377 14.38 24.85 8.45
C ASN A 377 13.09 24.43 9.16
N LEU A 378 12.24 23.63 8.52
CA LEU A 378 11.01 23.14 9.14
C LEU A 378 11.36 22.15 10.28
N THR A 379 10.72 22.34 11.43
CA THR A 379 10.93 21.55 12.63
C THR A 379 9.68 20.79 13.04
N ASN A 380 9.85 19.82 13.93
CA ASN A 380 8.71 19.12 14.54
C ASN A 380 7.79 20.05 15.35
N LYS A 381 8.28 21.20 15.82
CA LYS A 381 7.50 22.20 16.57
C LYS A 381 6.53 22.98 15.70
N ASP A 382 6.70 22.94 14.38
CA ASP A 382 5.84 23.64 13.44
C ASP A 382 4.58 22.81 13.06
N ALA A 383 4.54 21.55 13.50
CA ALA A 383 3.46 20.60 13.21
C ALA A 383 2.20 20.90 14.01
N GLN A 384 1.11 21.16 13.30
CA GLN A 384 -0.23 21.38 13.85
C GLN A 384 -1.20 20.29 13.42
N ASP A 385 -1.96 19.77 14.37
CA ASP A 385 -3.01 18.79 14.13
C ASP A 385 -4.10 18.86 15.19
N PHE A 386 -5.19 18.14 14.96
CA PHE A 386 -6.26 17.97 15.93
C PHE A 386 -5.93 16.84 16.91
N ILE A 387 -6.12 17.10 18.21
CA ILE A 387 -6.04 16.10 19.28
C ILE A 387 -7.35 16.07 20.06
N ILE A 388 -7.61 14.97 20.77
CA ILE A 388 -8.66 14.89 21.78
C ILE A 388 -8.08 15.32 23.12
N ASN A 389 -8.67 16.32 23.77
CA ASN A 389 -8.26 16.74 25.12
C ASN A 389 -8.79 15.76 26.18
N SER A 390 -8.40 15.94 27.44
CA SER A 390 -8.87 15.11 28.57
C SER A 390 -10.39 15.13 28.78
N ASN A 391 -11.10 16.07 28.17
CA ASN A 391 -12.56 16.23 28.24
C ASN A 391 -13.28 15.60 27.03
N GLY A 392 -12.56 14.98 26.09
CA GLY A 392 -13.15 14.36 24.90
C GLY A 392 -13.40 15.33 23.72
N GLU A 393 -12.97 16.59 23.81
CA GLU A 393 -13.16 17.58 22.74
C GLU A 393 -11.99 17.60 21.75
N THR A 394 -12.31 17.79 20.47
CA THR A 394 -11.32 17.95 19.40
C THR A 394 -10.78 19.38 19.37
N ILE A 395 -9.49 19.55 19.67
CA ILE A 395 -8.80 20.85 19.63
C ILE A 395 -7.61 20.81 18.68
N GLN A 396 -7.33 21.93 17.99
CA GLN A 396 -6.11 22.07 17.19
C GLN A 396 -4.95 22.51 18.08
N THR A 397 -3.82 21.81 18.02
CA THR A 397 -2.63 22.13 18.82
C THR A 397 -1.33 21.82 18.07
N THR A 398 -0.20 22.21 18.66
CA THR A 398 1.13 21.74 18.26
C THR A 398 1.33 20.32 18.76
N VAL A 399 1.47 19.35 17.84
CA VAL A 399 1.38 17.92 18.16
C VAL A 399 2.59 17.39 18.93
N PHE A 400 3.77 17.88 18.58
CA PHE A 400 5.05 17.39 19.11
C PHE A 400 5.67 18.43 20.07
N SER A 401 4.84 19.16 20.82
CA SER A 401 5.27 20.22 21.75
C SER A 401 6.18 19.74 22.87
N ASP A 402 6.09 18.47 23.24
CA ASP A 402 6.80 17.91 24.40
C ASP A 402 8.12 17.21 24.00
N GLU A 403 8.33 16.97 22.70
CA GLU A 403 9.55 16.35 22.18
C GLU A 403 10.73 17.34 22.15
N THR A 404 11.96 16.86 22.04
CA THR A 404 13.09 17.76 21.71
C THR A 404 12.89 18.35 20.32
N GLU A 405 13.27 19.61 20.10
CA GLU A 405 13.21 20.24 18.79
C GLU A 405 14.25 19.61 17.84
N TYR A 406 13.82 19.25 16.63
CA TYR A 406 14.69 18.75 15.57
C TYR A 406 14.20 19.21 14.20
N LYS A 407 15.13 19.31 13.25
CA LYS A 407 14.83 19.56 11.84
C LYS A 407 14.26 18.31 11.20
N ILE A 408 13.10 18.43 10.55
CA ILE A 408 12.45 17.31 9.88
C ILE A 408 13.28 16.89 8.65
N PHE A 409 13.66 17.88 7.83
CA PHE A 409 14.43 17.67 6.61
C PHE A 409 15.93 17.86 6.86
N ASP A 410 16.49 16.99 7.71
CA ASP A 410 17.91 16.96 8.06
C ASP A 410 18.70 16.08 7.07
N PHE A 411 19.06 16.67 5.94
CA PHE A 411 19.78 15.97 4.86
C PHE A 411 21.25 15.71 5.22
N ASN A 412 21.72 14.50 4.93
CA ASN A 412 23.10 14.11 5.16
C ASN A 412 24.08 14.93 4.32
N SER A 413 25.10 15.48 4.97
CA SER A 413 26.17 16.25 4.34
C SER A 413 27.46 15.45 4.15
N ASP A 414 27.58 14.28 4.79
CA ASP A 414 28.77 13.43 4.79
C ASP A 414 28.50 12.14 4.00
N SER A 415 28.93 12.11 2.74
CA SER A 415 28.75 10.95 1.86
C SER A 415 29.50 9.69 2.32
N SER A 416 30.38 9.79 3.32
CA SER A 416 31.03 8.62 3.93
C SER A 416 30.17 7.91 4.98
N LYS A 417 29.04 8.52 5.37
CA LYS A 417 28.12 8.04 6.42
C LYS A 417 26.72 7.77 5.87
N PRO A 418 26.55 6.78 4.98
CA PRO A 418 25.25 6.48 4.38
C PRO A 418 24.18 6.09 5.42
N GLU A 419 24.56 5.63 6.61
CA GLU A 419 23.66 5.36 7.72
C GLU A 419 22.94 6.60 8.27
N LYS A 420 23.39 7.80 7.87
CA LYS A 420 22.77 9.09 8.22
C LYS A 420 21.89 9.67 7.11
N ASN A 421 21.77 8.99 5.98
CA ASN A 421 20.96 9.47 4.87
C ASN A 421 19.49 9.64 5.30
N ILE A 422 18.79 10.59 4.68
CA ILE A 422 17.40 10.88 4.99
C ILE A 422 16.48 9.66 4.80
N GLU A 423 16.80 8.76 3.88
CA GLU A 423 16.05 7.53 3.65
C GLU A 423 16.16 6.47 4.76
N CYS A 424 17.17 6.57 5.62
CA CYS A 424 17.41 5.59 6.67
C CYS A 424 16.39 5.71 7.80
N ARG A 425 16.01 4.58 8.40
CA ARG A 425 15.01 4.46 9.46
C ARG A 425 15.30 5.34 10.68
N SER A 426 16.58 5.55 11.00
CA SER A 426 17.02 6.38 12.13
C SER A 426 17.09 7.88 11.81
N SER A 427 16.81 8.31 10.58
CA SER A 427 16.85 9.73 10.22
C SER A 427 15.73 10.51 10.92
N ASN A 428 15.94 11.81 11.18
CA ASN A 428 14.92 12.67 11.76
C ASN A 428 13.63 12.66 10.92
N PHE A 429 13.77 12.65 9.60
CA PHE A 429 12.64 12.56 8.68
C PHE A 429 11.83 11.28 8.91
N ASN A 430 12.48 10.11 8.95
CA ASN A 430 11.78 8.85 9.15
C ASN A 430 11.16 8.73 10.54
N GLN A 431 11.85 9.17 11.59
CA GLN A 431 11.29 9.21 12.94
C GLN A 431 10.06 10.12 13.01
N HIS A 432 10.13 11.31 12.41
CA HIS A 432 9.00 12.24 12.33
C HIS A 432 7.83 11.65 11.54
N ARG A 433 8.09 11.07 10.37
CA ARG A 433 7.11 10.38 9.53
C ARG A 433 6.35 9.31 10.33
N LEU A 434 7.07 8.45 11.04
CA LEU A 434 6.48 7.40 11.87
C LEU A 434 5.68 8.00 13.04
N ALA A 435 6.17 9.07 13.68
CA ALA A 435 5.44 9.77 14.75
C ALA A 435 4.12 10.37 14.24
N VAL A 436 4.11 10.95 13.04
CA VAL A 436 2.91 11.46 12.38
C VAL A 436 1.91 10.34 12.09
N ILE A 437 2.35 9.23 11.49
CA ILE A 437 1.51 8.07 11.19
C ILE A 437 0.88 7.51 12.49
N LYS A 438 1.72 7.32 13.52
CA LYS A 438 1.30 6.85 14.86
C LYS A 438 0.25 7.77 15.46
N ASN A 439 0.49 9.08 15.45
CA ASN A 439 -0.44 10.07 16.00
C ASN A 439 -1.78 10.05 15.26
N LYS A 440 -1.77 9.99 13.92
CA LYS A 440 -2.99 9.95 13.10
C LYS A 440 -3.84 8.72 13.35
N ILE A 441 -3.22 7.53 13.39
CA ILE A 441 -3.93 6.29 13.69
C ILE A 441 -4.49 6.35 15.12
N ARG A 442 -3.67 6.75 16.11
CA ARG A 442 -4.07 6.82 17.52
C ARG A 442 -5.26 7.74 17.74
N THR A 443 -5.19 8.98 17.25
CA THR A 443 -6.25 9.97 17.46
C THR A 443 -7.56 9.55 16.81
N ASN A 444 -7.54 9.08 15.56
CA ASN A 444 -8.77 8.70 14.86
C ASN A 444 -9.38 7.40 15.38
N LEU A 445 -8.54 6.45 15.83
CA LEU A 445 -9.02 5.24 16.49
C LEU A 445 -9.62 5.56 17.86
N ALA A 446 -9.01 6.46 18.65
CA ALA A 446 -9.59 6.92 19.91
C ALA A 446 -10.97 7.57 19.68
N ILE A 447 -11.11 8.45 18.68
CA ILE A 447 -12.42 9.02 18.29
C ILE A 447 -13.43 7.91 17.94
N ALA A 448 -13.01 6.91 17.17
CA ALA A 448 -13.87 5.81 16.79
C ALA A 448 -14.36 4.98 18.00
N ILE A 449 -13.45 4.68 18.94
CA ILE A 449 -13.75 3.95 20.19
C ILE A 449 -14.65 4.78 21.10
N THR A 450 -14.39 6.08 21.30
CA THR A 450 -15.24 6.95 22.12
C THR A 450 -16.68 7.05 21.58
N ASN A 451 -16.82 7.15 20.27
CA ASN A 451 -18.14 7.14 19.63
C ASN A 451 -18.85 5.79 19.81
N PHE A 452 -18.10 4.67 19.85
CA PHE A 452 -18.63 3.35 20.11
C PHE A 452 -19.13 3.21 21.56
N ASN A 453 -18.32 3.64 22.54
CA ASN A 453 -18.67 3.62 23.97
C ASN A 453 -19.96 4.37 24.26
N SER A 454 -20.17 5.50 23.56
CA SER A 454 -21.38 6.32 23.75
C SER A 454 -22.67 5.60 23.35
N ALA A 455 -22.58 4.49 22.60
CA ALA A 455 -23.73 3.71 22.14
C ALA A 455 -24.03 2.47 23.01
N TYR A 456 -23.14 2.07 23.92
CA TYR A 456 -23.21 0.81 24.66
C TYR A 456 -22.85 0.95 26.14
N ASN A 457 -23.29 0.00 26.97
CA ASN A 457 -22.89 -0.08 28.39
C ASN A 457 -21.50 -0.71 28.61
N ILE A 458 -20.73 -0.95 27.54
CA ILE A 458 -19.37 -1.50 27.59
C ILE A 458 -18.39 -0.36 27.33
N GLU A 459 -17.47 -0.14 28.27
CA GLU A 459 -16.41 0.87 28.15
C GLU A 459 -15.18 0.27 27.48
N PHE A 460 -15.08 0.46 26.16
CA PHE A 460 -13.91 0.07 25.37
C PHE A 460 -12.75 1.00 25.65
N GLN A 461 -11.53 0.46 25.69
CA GLN A 461 -10.31 1.21 25.93
C GLN A 461 -9.35 1.08 24.74
N MET A 462 -8.64 2.16 24.43
CA MET A 462 -7.57 2.12 23.45
C MET A 462 -6.43 1.25 24.01
N PRO A 463 -6.04 0.14 23.36
CA PRO A 463 -4.94 -0.67 23.85
C PRO A 463 -3.61 0.05 23.66
N GLU A 464 -2.69 -0.18 24.61
CA GLU A 464 -1.31 0.24 24.47
C GLU A 464 -0.58 -0.72 23.53
N LEU A 465 -0.30 -0.27 22.31
CA LEU A 465 0.51 -1.02 21.34
C LEU A 465 1.99 -0.83 21.67
N THR A 466 2.75 -1.92 21.65
CA THR A 466 4.22 -1.88 21.82
C THR A 466 4.90 -1.20 20.63
N GLU A 467 6.16 -0.78 20.77
CA GLU A 467 6.91 -0.22 19.62
C GLU A 467 7.10 -1.25 18.50
N GLU A 468 7.17 -2.55 18.81
CA GLU A 468 7.21 -3.62 17.81
C GLU A 468 5.88 -3.73 17.05
N ASP A 469 4.75 -3.58 17.74
CA ASP A 469 3.42 -3.63 17.13
C ASP A 469 3.18 -2.39 16.25
N TRP A 470 3.60 -1.22 16.71
CA TRP A 470 3.63 -0.02 15.88
C TRP A 470 4.52 -0.23 14.64
N ALA A 471 5.69 -0.85 14.79
CA ALA A 471 6.57 -1.13 13.66
C ALA A 471 5.91 -2.05 12.61
N LYS A 472 5.01 -2.96 13.00
CA LYS A 472 4.21 -3.77 12.06
C LYS A 472 3.26 -2.88 11.26
N ALA A 473 2.47 -2.05 11.94
CA ALA A 473 1.44 -1.22 11.32
C ALA A 473 1.96 -0.01 10.52
N MET A 474 3.12 0.54 10.89
CA MET A 474 3.65 1.78 10.28
C MET A 474 4.63 1.53 9.13
N ASN A 475 5.10 0.29 8.95
CA ASN A 475 5.99 -0.07 7.84
C ASN A 475 5.31 -0.96 6.80
N ASN A 476 4.09 -1.43 7.07
CA ASN A 476 3.35 -2.31 6.18
C ASN A 476 1.89 -1.90 6.09
N ILE A 477 1.30 -2.18 4.93
CA ILE A 477 -0.15 -2.31 4.84
C ILE A 477 -0.54 -3.45 5.77
N SER A 478 -1.47 -3.20 6.67
CA SER A 478 -1.80 -4.12 7.76
C SER A 478 -3.25 -3.97 8.15
N LEU A 479 -3.77 -5.00 8.81
CA LEU A 479 -5.06 -4.97 9.47
C LEU A 479 -4.80 -5.02 10.97
N ILE A 480 -5.30 -4.01 11.66
CA ILE A 480 -5.40 -3.98 13.11
C ILE A 480 -6.85 -4.28 13.47
N SER A 481 -7.07 -5.32 14.24
CA SER A 481 -8.41 -5.71 14.71
C SER A 481 -8.47 -5.73 16.22
N PHE A 482 -9.62 -5.33 16.75
CA PHE A 482 -9.88 -5.28 18.19
C PHE A 482 -11.08 -6.15 18.53
N ILE A 483 -10.95 -6.95 19.60
CA ILE A 483 -12.09 -7.60 20.27
C ILE A 483 -11.98 -7.28 21.75
N GLN A 484 -13.03 -6.68 22.31
CA GLN A 484 -13.00 -6.14 23.66
C GLN A 484 -14.34 -6.36 24.34
N GLY A 485 -14.38 -6.35 25.68
CA GLY A 485 -15.62 -6.43 26.43
C GLY A 485 -16.14 -7.84 26.75
N ILE A 486 -15.41 -8.91 26.42
CA ILE A 486 -15.87 -10.30 26.63
C ILE A 486 -15.49 -10.78 28.04
N ASP A 487 -16.43 -11.27 28.85
CA ASP A 487 -16.12 -11.85 30.17
C ASP A 487 -15.42 -13.22 30.02
N ILE A 488 -14.30 -13.41 30.73
CA ILE A 488 -13.50 -14.65 30.75
C ILE A 488 -13.34 -15.22 32.17
N GLY A 489 -14.37 -15.06 33.00
CA GLY A 489 -14.49 -15.77 34.28
C GLY A 489 -13.67 -15.14 35.41
N GLY A 490 -13.64 -13.80 35.45
CA GLY A 490 -12.95 -13.03 36.51
C GLY A 490 -12.27 -11.75 36.03
N LYS A 491 -12.19 -11.54 34.72
CA LYS A 491 -11.76 -10.29 34.08
C LYS A 491 -12.40 -10.16 32.70
N THR A 492 -12.36 -8.96 32.14
CA THR A 492 -12.79 -8.69 30.76
C THR A 492 -11.61 -8.92 29.80
N TYR A 493 -11.86 -9.62 28.71
CA TYR A 493 -10.94 -9.82 27.61
C TYR A 493 -10.97 -8.61 26.67
N ASN A 494 -9.80 -8.00 26.49
CA ASN A 494 -9.54 -6.89 25.57
C ASN A 494 -8.30 -7.23 24.74
N GLY A 495 -8.51 -7.91 23.61
CA GLY A 495 -7.48 -8.34 22.68
C GLY A 495 -7.35 -7.45 21.46
N TYR A 496 -6.14 -7.39 20.91
CA TYR A 496 -5.86 -6.83 19.60
C TYR A 496 -4.88 -7.70 18.84
N THR A 497 -4.86 -7.56 17.52
CA THR A 497 -3.81 -8.17 16.69
C THR A 497 -3.53 -7.30 15.47
N ILE A 498 -2.30 -7.40 14.97
CA ILE A 498 -1.82 -6.68 13.78
C ILE A 498 -1.24 -7.72 12.83
N ILE A 499 -1.84 -7.85 11.64
CA ILE A 499 -1.34 -8.74 10.59
C ILE A 499 -0.94 -7.91 9.38
N ASN A 500 0.31 -8.07 8.94
CA ASN A 500 0.84 -7.38 7.78
C ASN A 500 0.41 -8.06 6.48
N ASN A 501 0.10 -7.24 5.47
CA ASN A 501 -0.02 -7.66 4.09
C ASN A 501 1.36 -7.65 3.41
N SER A 502 1.98 -8.82 3.34
CA SER A 502 3.29 -9.02 2.70
C SER A 502 3.26 -9.07 1.17
N GLU A 503 2.07 -9.00 0.54
CA GLU A 503 1.90 -9.16 -0.91
C GLU A 503 1.41 -7.90 -1.63
N SER A 504 1.50 -6.74 -0.98
CA SER A 504 1.01 -5.50 -1.57
C SER A 504 1.81 -5.08 -2.82
N LYS A 505 1.07 -4.71 -3.87
CA LYS A 505 1.62 -4.05 -5.07
C LYS A 505 1.80 -2.53 -4.88
N GLU A 506 1.30 -1.98 -3.78
CA GLU A 506 1.28 -0.54 -3.49
C GLU A 506 2.45 -0.06 -2.64
N VAL A 507 3.29 -0.96 -2.12
CA VAL A 507 4.50 -0.60 -1.35
C VAL A 507 5.67 -1.45 -1.80
N VAL A 508 6.75 -0.80 -2.24
CA VAL A 508 8.04 -1.48 -2.50
C VAL A 508 8.97 -1.20 -1.33
N ARG A 509 9.06 -2.21 -0.46
CA ARG A 509 10.00 -2.23 0.66
C ARG A 509 11.36 -2.76 0.23
N GLU A 510 12.37 -2.33 0.92
CA GLU A 510 13.76 -2.71 0.71
C GLU A 510 13.94 -4.22 0.90
N GLU A 511 13.29 -4.83 1.89
CA GLU A 511 13.40 -6.28 2.11
C GLU A 511 12.60 -7.14 1.11
N ASN A 512 11.75 -6.51 0.29
CA ASN A 512 11.04 -7.19 -0.81
C ASN A 512 11.92 -7.32 -2.06
N ILE A 513 13.13 -6.75 -2.06
CA ILE A 513 14.09 -6.89 -3.15
C ILE A 513 14.96 -8.14 -2.91
N TYR A 514 14.98 -9.04 -3.89
CA TYR A 514 15.76 -10.26 -3.91
C TYR A 514 16.76 -10.20 -5.06
N ILE A 515 17.88 -10.88 -4.90
CA ILE A 515 18.98 -10.87 -5.87
C ILE A 515 19.10 -12.25 -6.52
N LEU A 516 19.11 -12.27 -7.85
CA LEU A 516 19.37 -13.45 -8.66
C LEU A 516 20.87 -13.79 -8.60
N GLY A 517 21.19 -14.95 -8.04
CA GLY A 517 22.54 -15.49 -7.93
C GLY A 517 22.99 -16.31 -9.14
N ASN A 518 24.30 -16.42 -9.34
CA ASN A 518 24.87 -17.24 -10.43
C ASN A 518 24.74 -18.77 -10.22
N ASP A 519 24.27 -19.18 -9.05
CA ASP A 519 23.95 -20.55 -8.68
C ASP A 519 22.54 -20.98 -9.11
N GLY A 520 21.77 -20.08 -9.74
CA GLY A 520 20.37 -20.35 -10.13
C GLY A 520 19.38 -20.22 -8.98
N PHE A 521 19.78 -19.59 -7.87
CA PHE A 521 18.90 -19.28 -6.75
C PHE A 521 18.67 -17.78 -6.63
N TYR A 522 17.55 -17.40 -6.02
CA TYR A 522 17.30 -16.02 -5.61
C TYR A 522 17.45 -15.90 -4.09
N HIS A 523 18.12 -14.84 -3.66
CA HIS A 523 18.56 -14.62 -2.29
C HIS A 523 17.99 -13.32 -1.73
N ARG A 524 17.66 -13.32 -0.44
CA ARG A 524 17.36 -12.10 0.32
C ARG A 524 18.64 -11.32 0.60
N ILE A 525 18.50 -10.01 0.74
CA ILE A 525 19.56 -9.15 1.27
C ILE A 525 19.95 -9.63 2.67
N GLY A 526 21.26 -9.76 2.94
CA GLY A 526 21.79 -10.33 4.17
C GLY A 526 22.34 -11.76 4.01
N ASP A 527 22.03 -12.45 2.92
CA ASP A 527 22.66 -13.74 2.60
C ASP A 527 24.17 -13.57 2.34
N LYS A 528 24.99 -14.35 3.04
CA LYS A 528 26.47 -14.35 2.86
C LYS A 528 26.90 -14.65 1.44
N TYR A 529 26.11 -15.42 0.68
CA TYR A 529 26.38 -15.70 -0.73
C TYR A 529 26.52 -14.43 -1.56
N LEU A 530 25.78 -13.37 -1.21
CA LEU A 530 25.78 -12.08 -1.91
C LEU A 530 26.99 -11.19 -1.56
N LEU A 531 27.83 -11.57 -0.60
CA LEU A 531 29.02 -10.80 -0.23
C LEU A 531 30.12 -10.88 -1.30
N GLU A 532 30.18 -12.00 -2.03
CA GLU A 532 31.09 -12.18 -3.16
C GLU A 532 30.53 -11.55 -4.43
N ALA A 533 31.21 -10.55 -4.98
CA ALA A 533 30.72 -9.80 -6.14
C ALA A 533 30.45 -10.68 -7.36
N ASN A 534 31.26 -11.72 -7.58
CA ASN A 534 31.15 -12.64 -8.72
C ASN A 534 29.94 -13.59 -8.64
N ASN A 535 29.26 -13.63 -7.49
CA ASN A 535 28.03 -14.42 -7.33
C ASN A 535 26.79 -13.67 -7.84
N ILE A 536 26.91 -12.37 -8.12
CA ILE A 536 25.83 -11.47 -8.53
C ILE A 536 26.07 -11.01 -9.96
N GLY A 537 25.03 -11.10 -10.79
CA GLY A 537 25.12 -10.80 -12.21
C GLY A 537 25.43 -12.05 -13.01
N GLY A 538 24.44 -12.47 -13.81
CA GLY A 538 24.54 -13.65 -14.67
C GLY A 538 24.41 -13.29 -16.15
N ASN A 539 24.46 -14.34 -16.98
CA ASN A 539 24.07 -14.29 -18.38
C ASN A 539 22.90 -15.27 -18.57
N SER A 540 21.75 -14.91 -18.00
CA SER A 540 20.51 -15.67 -18.15
C SER A 540 19.46 -14.81 -18.85
N GLU A 541 18.40 -15.44 -19.34
CA GLU A 541 17.32 -14.72 -20.04
C GLU A 541 16.61 -13.69 -19.16
N TYR A 542 16.67 -13.83 -17.83
CA TYR A 542 16.15 -12.83 -16.89
C TYR A 542 17.22 -11.84 -16.42
N ASN A 543 18.49 -12.16 -16.58
CA ASN A 543 19.60 -11.40 -16.02
C ASN A 543 20.66 -11.18 -17.08
N SER A 544 20.53 -10.08 -17.83
CA SER A 544 21.48 -9.71 -18.88
C SER A 544 22.80 -9.14 -18.32
N ASN A 545 22.74 -8.58 -17.10
CA ASN A 545 23.87 -8.02 -16.37
C ASN A 545 23.49 -7.76 -14.90
N VAL A 546 24.47 -7.40 -14.07
CA VAL A 546 24.29 -7.08 -12.63
C VAL A 546 23.09 -6.15 -12.34
N ASN A 547 22.81 -5.16 -13.19
CA ASN A 547 21.73 -4.20 -12.97
C ASN A 547 20.34 -4.83 -13.11
N ALA A 548 20.24 -5.90 -13.90
CA ALA A 548 19.05 -6.71 -14.06
C ALA A 548 18.98 -7.88 -13.04
N SER A 549 19.85 -7.94 -12.03
CA SER A 549 19.85 -9.06 -11.07
C SER A 549 18.86 -8.90 -9.93
N GLY A 550 18.43 -7.68 -9.59
CA GLY A 550 17.44 -7.49 -8.52
C GLY A 550 16.00 -7.68 -9.01
N ARG A 551 15.15 -8.28 -8.17
CA ARG A 551 13.74 -8.60 -8.44
C ARG A 551 12.86 -8.38 -7.23
N LEU A 552 11.57 -8.11 -7.46
CA LEU A 552 10.61 -8.04 -6.37
C LEU A 552 10.23 -9.46 -5.95
N ASN A 553 9.96 -9.68 -4.66
CA ASN A 553 9.51 -10.97 -4.13
C ASN A 553 8.29 -11.54 -4.90
N LEU A 554 7.38 -10.66 -5.32
CA LEU A 554 6.16 -11.03 -6.06
C LEU A 554 6.45 -11.59 -7.45
N ASP A 555 7.62 -11.32 -8.04
CA ASP A 555 7.98 -11.81 -9.38
C ASP A 555 8.22 -13.34 -9.38
N PHE A 556 8.50 -13.92 -8.21
CA PHE A 556 8.69 -15.36 -8.02
C PHE A 556 7.39 -16.11 -7.67
N ASN A 557 6.30 -15.38 -7.41
CA ASN A 557 5.03 -16.00 -7.06
C ASN A 557 4.35 -16.60 -8.29
N LYS A 558 3.65 -17.72 -8.08
CA LYS A 558 2.82 -18.36 -9.10
C LYS A 558 1.73 -17.40 -9.56
N GLN A 559 1.74 -17.04 -10.82
CA GLN A 559 0.73 -16.22 -11.47
C GLN A 559 -0.34 -17.10 -12.12
N ARG A 560 -1.49 -16.49 -12.37
CA ARG A 560 -2.59 -17.10 -13.12
C ARG A 560 -3.03 -16.18 -14.25
N ALA A 561 -3.49 -16.79 -15.32
CA ALA A 561 -4.14 -16.10 -16.42
C ALA A 561 -5.29 -16.95 -16.96
N TYR A 562 -6.26 -16.29 -17.59
CA TYR A 562 -7.45 -16.91 -18.13
C TYR A 562 -7.33 -17.04 -19.64
N THR A 563 -7.72 -18.19 -20.16
CA THR A 563 -7.89 -18.44 -21.59
C THR A 563 -9.27 -17.95 -22.05
N GLU A 564 -9.46 -17.85 -23.37
CA GLU A 564 -10.73 -17.38 -23.98
C GLU A 564 -11.95 -18.24 -23.58
N ASP A 565 -11.73 -19.51 -23.26
CA ASP A 565 -12.76 -20.45 -22.78
C ASP A 565 -13.02 -20.35 -21.26
N GLY A 566 -12.34 -19.44 -20.55
CA GLY A 566 -12.45 -19.24 -19.10
C GLY A 566 -11.64 -20.22 -18.26
N SER A 567 -10.88 -21.15 -18.86
CA SER A 567 -9.98 -22.02 -18.10
C SER A 567 -8.78 -21.25 -17.52
N THR A 568 -8.18 -21.77 -16.45
CA THR A 568 -7.09 -21.10 -15.73
C THR A 568 -5.75 -21.74 -16.04
N VAL A 569 -4.79 -20.93 -16.49
CA VAL A 569 -3.39 -21.32 -16.71
C VAL A 569 -2.54 -20.73 -15.61
N TYR A 570 -1.69 -21.57 -15.01
CA TYR A 570 -0.74 -21.14 -13.97
C TYR A 570 0.68 -21.14 -14.51
N TYR A 571 1.47 -20.14 -14.13
CA TYR A 571 2.86 -20.01 -14.55
C TYR A 571 3.70 -19.28 -13.50
N TYR A 572 5.03 -19.42 -13.60
CA TYR A 572 5.99 -18.65 -12.81
C TYR A 572 6.74 -17.70 -13.76
N PRO A 573 6.68 -16.37 -13.56
CA PRO A 573 7.35 -15.42 -14.44
C PRO A 573 8.87 -15.61 -14.47
N ILE A 574 9.47 -16.03 -13.35
CA ILE A 574 10.89 -16.36 -13.24
C ILE A 574 11.01 -17.84 -12.92
N SER A 575 10.90 -18.69 -13.95
CA SER A 575 10.73 -20.14 -13.76
C SER A 575 12.04 -20.89 -13.49
N LYS A 576 13.20 -20.32 -13.87
CA LYS A 576 14.53 -20.97 -13.76
C LYS A 576 15.32 -20.59 -12.51
N TYR A 577 14.73 -19.84 -11.58
CA TYR A 577 15.38 -19.48 -10.32
C TYR A 577 14.62 -20.05 -9.13
N TYR A 578 15.34 -20.74 -8.24
CA TYR A 578 14.74 -21.35 -7.05
C TYR A 578 14.99 -20.52 -5.79
N ALA A 579 14.12 -20.68 -4.79
CA ALA A 579 14.28 -20.05 -3.50
C ALA A 579 15.54 -20.59 -2.81
N SER A 580 16.50 -19.71 -2.46
CA SER A 580 17.63 -20.12 -1.61
C SER A 580 17.11 -20.61 -0.25
N TYR A 581 17.28 -21.90 0.03
CA TYR A 581 16.87 -22.49 1.31
C TYR A 581 17.53 -21.81 2.50
N ASN A 582 18.82 -21.47 2.36
CA ASN A 582 19.58 -20.81 3.41
C ASN A 582 19.12 -19.38 3.67
N SER A 583 18.72 -18.66 2.63
CA SER A 583 18.28 -17.27 2.73
C SER A 583 16.83 -17.13 3.21
N ILE A 584 15.96 -18.00 2.72
CA ILE A 584 14.50 -17.83 2.84
C ILE A 584 13.93 -18.65 3.99
N VAL A 585 14.42 -19.88 4.19
CA VAL A 585 13.86 -20.81 5.17
C VAL A 585 14.71 -20.87 6.44
N ASN A 586 16.01 -21.13 6.28
CA ASN A 586 16.87 -21.51 7.40
C ASN A 586 17.49 -20.30 8.10
N GLN A 587 17.77 -19.22 7.36
CA GLN A 587 18.51 -18.02 7.80
C GLN A 587 19.84 -18.32 8.52
N ASN A 588 20.39 -19.53 8.36
CA ASN A 588 21.61 -19.97 9.02
C ASN A 588 22.89 -19.61 8.26
N TYR A 589 22.78 -19.11 7.02
CA TYR A 589 23.88 -18.59 6.21
C TYR A 589 23.80 -17.07 6.05
N TRP A 590 23.59 -16.40 7.18
CA TRP A 590 23.37 -14.96 7.26
C TRP A 590 24.65 -14.18 7.57
N ASP A 591 24.79 -13.00 7.00
CA ASP A 591 25.81 -12.04 7.37
C ASP A 591 25.51 -11.51 8.78
N LYS A 592 26.39 -11.79 9.74
CA LYS A 592 26.21 -11.33 11.13
C LYS A 592 26.19 -9.81 11.23
N ASP A 593 26.83 -9.14 10.28
CA ASP A 593 26.82 -7.68 10.25
C ASP A 593 25.44 -7.14 9.86
N TYR A 594 24.60 -7.90 9.15
CA TYR A 594 23.27 -7.45 8.78
C TYR A 594 22.45 -7.04 10.01
N ASP A 595 22.50 -7.85 11.07
CA ASP A 595 21.75 -7.56 12.31
C ASP A 595 22.35 -6.38 13.09
N ASN A 596 23.60 -6.00 12.81
CA ASN A 596 24.20 -4.78 13.37
C ASN A 596 23.69 -3.51 12.66
N TYR A 597 23.15 -3.64 11.44
CA TYR A 597 22.51 -2.55 10.72
C TYR A 597 20.99 -2.63 10.90
N ASN A 598 20.41 -1.68 11.64
CA ASN A 598 18.96 -1.55 11.77
C ASN A 598 18.28 -1.01 10.49
N ASP A 599 19.00 -0.94 9.36
CA ASP A 599 18.61 -0.30 8.12
C ASP A 599 19.27 -0.95 6.89
N ILE A 600 18.45 -1.36 5.91
CA ILE A 600 18.93 -2.05 4.70
C ILE A 600 19.72 -1.11 3.78
N TYR A 601 19.40 0.19 3.71
CA TYR A 601 20.20 1.12 2.91
C TYR A 601 21.61 1.24 3.47
N ALA A 602 21.72 1.41 4.78
CA ALA A 602 22.99 1.49 5.48
C ALA A 602 23.81 0.20 5.27
N TYR A 603 23.17 -0.97 5.42
CA TYR A 603 23.80 -2.26 5.14
C TYR A 603 24.34 -2.32 3.72
N VAL A 604 23.48 -2.17 2.70
CA VAL A 604 23.83 -2.34 1.28
C VAL A 604 24.90 -1.33 0.86
N ALA A 605 24.85 -0.09 1.36
CA ALA A 605 25.82 0.95 1.02
C ALA A 605 27.28 0.58 1.35
N THR A 606 27.49 -0.31 2.32
CA THR A 606 28.83 -0.79 2.72
C THR A 606 29.31 -2.03 1.97
N LYS A 607 28.46 -2.65 1.14
CA LYS A 607 28.77 -3.91 0.48
C LYS A 607 29.38 -3.74 -0.91
N ASN A 608 29.71 -4.87 -1.53
CA ASN A 608 30.35 -4.91 -2.84
C ASN A 608 29.51 -4.16 -3.90
N VAL A 609 30.19 -3.69 -4.95
CA VAL A 609 29.58 -2.86 -6.00
C VAL A 609 28.44 -3.56 -6.74
N ASN A 610 28.52 -4.88 -6.92
CA ASN A 610 27.50 -5.63 -7.65
C ASN A 610 26.20 -5.74 -6.85
N LEU A 611 26.28 -6.00 -5.55
CA LEU A 611 25.12 -5.99 -4.66
C LEU A 611 24.46 -4.61 -4.62
N ARG A 612 25.25 -3.54 -4.47
CA ARG A 612 24.74 -2.17 -4.50
C ARG A 612 24.02 -1.86 -5.82
N LYS A 613 24.64 -2.17 -6.96
CA LYS A 613 24.03 -1.98 -8.28
C LYS A 613 22.73 -2.75 -8.43
N ALA A 614 22.74 -4.06 -8.20
CA ALA A 614 21.57 -4.92 -8.34
C ALA A 614 20.39 -4.45 -7.46
N PHE A 615 20.69 -4.07 -6.21
CA PHE A 615 19.69 -3.62 -5.25
C PHE A 615 19.11 -2.24 -5.62
N TYR A 616 19.94 -1.21 -5.83
CA TYR A 616 19.45 0.15 -6.11
C TYR A 616 18.75 0.25 -7.47
N MET A 617 19.24 -0.48 -8.49
CA MET A 617 18.56 -0.56 -9.78
C MET A 617 17.17 -1.19 -9.66
N ALA A 618 17.03 -2.25 -8.87
CA ALA A 618 15.73 -2.88 -8.65
C ALA A 618 14.80 -1.99 -7.82
N LEU A 619 15.27 -1.45 -6.70
CA LEU A 619 14.47 -0.59 -5.84
C LEU A 619 13.92 0.62 -6.59
N GLY A 620 14.77 1.34 -7.34
CA GLY A 620 14.35 2.50 -8.12
C GLY A 620 13.38 2.14 -9.24
N ARG A 621 13.62 1.03 -9.96
CA ARG A 621 12.72 0.54 -11.01
C ARG A 621 11.35 0.16 -10.47
N GLU A 622 11.31 -0.62 -9.38
CA GLU A 622 10.05 -1.06 -8.80
C GLU A 622 9.26 0.12 -8.25
N ARG A 623 9.91 1.08 -7.56
CA ARG A 623 9.26 2.31 -7.10
C ARG A 623 8.77 3.22 -8.21
N TYR A 624 9.50 3.29 -9.32
CA TYR A 624 9.02 4.00 -10.51
C TYR A 624 7.77 3.35 -11.10
N GLY A 625 7.78 2.01 -11.17
CA GLY A 625 6.71 1.21 -11.76
C GLY A 625 5.49 1.04 -10.84
N MET A 626 5.54 1.53 -9.60
CA MET A 626 4.40 1.51 -8.67
C MET A 626 3.25 2.39 -9.15
N TYR A 627 2.05 2.06 -8.70
CA TYR A 627 0.89 2.94 -8.84
C TYR A 627 1.06 4.13 -7.88
N LYS A 628 1.14 5.35 -8.42
CA LYS A 628 1.12 6.58 -7.63
C LYS A 628 -0.32 7.09 -7.61
N SER A 629 -0.98 6.97 -6.47
CA SER A 629 -2.34 7.48 -6.24
C SER A 629 -2.31 8.99 -5.98
N ASN A 630 -1.94 9.80 -6.99
CA ASN A 630 -2.09 11.25 -6.91
C ASN A 630 -2.87 11.75 -8.11
#